data_AF-A0AAV7H8G6-F1
#
_entry.id   AF-A0AAV7H8G6-F1
#
_cell.length_a   1.000
_cell.length_b   1.000
_cell.length_c   1.000
_cell.angle_alpha   90.00
_cell.angle_beta   90.00
_cell.angle_gamma   90.00
#
_symmetry.space_group_name_H-M   'P 1'
#
loop_
_entity.id
_entity.type
_entity.pdbx_description
1 polymer ?
#
loop_
_entity_poly.entity_id
_entity_poly.type
_entity_poly.pdbx_seq_one_letter_code
_entity_poly.pdbx_strand_id
1 'polypeptide(L)'
;MSFKRLQNPAPMRRGIHKEKLIEGRKGKGNGAIDRFLITVTVPGSAGKIRFVVREKELVEVVISMVLKSYAREGRLPILGSDFNDFILYSAHDGSEALCPWEPIGCSESRNFLLCKKQGLAGEQRSDMPVNTREAGNKGKVGWKAWLNKSLSFRISPR
;
A
#
# COMPACT_ATOMS: atom_id res chain seq x y z
N MET A 1 34.21 58.01 39.46
CA MET A 1 34.69 56.69 39.02
C MET A 1 33.54 55.70 39.12
N SER A 2 33.01 55.28 37.97
CA SER A 2 31.77 54.53 37.82
C SER A 2 31.93 53.05 38.13
N PHE A 3 31.05 52.51 38.98
CA PHE A 3 30.77 51.07 39.06
C PHE A 3 29.39 50.83 38.46
N LYS A 4 29.34 50.23 37.27
CA LYS A 4 28.09 49.95 36.56
C LYS A 4 27.39 48.73 37.19
N ARG A 5 26.14 48.95 37.60
CA ARG A 5 25.21 47.93 38.11
C ARG A 5 24.71 47.06 36.94
N LEU A 6 24.71 45.75 37.15
CA LEU A 6 24.17 44.70 36.28
C LEU A 6 22.66 44.90 36.02
N GLN A 7 22.21 44.75 34.78
CA GLN A 7 20.82 44.45 34.45
C GLN A 7 20.78 43.38 33.35
N ASN A 8 20.23 42.21 33.70
CA ASN A 8 19.95 41.08 32.82
C ASN A 8 18.84 41.45 31.80
N PRO A 9 18.90 40.95 30.55
CA PRO A 9 17.81 41.12 29.59
C PRO A 9 16.61 40.21 29.92
N ALA A 10 15.40 40.75 29.74
CA ALA A 10 14.12 40.07 29.91
C ALA A 10 13.92 38.92 28.90
N PRO A 11 13.09 37.90 29.21
CA PRO A 11 12.90 36.75 28.34
C PRO A 11 12.09 37.08 27.07
N MET A 12 12.61 36.66 25.93
CA MET A 12 11.96 36.74 24.62
C MET A 12 10.65 35.93 24.61
N ARG A 13 9.55 36.59 24.21
CA ARG A 13 8.23 35.97 24.04
C ARG A 13 8.28 34.97 22.88
N ARG A 14 8.04 33.69 23.19
CA ARG A 14 7.88 32.60 22.20
C ARG A 14 6.56 32.81 21.43
N GLY A 15 6.67 33.21 20.17
CA GLY A 15 5.56 33.24 19.23
C GLY A 15 5.15 31.82 18.85
N ILE A 16 3.88 31.51 19.05
CA ILE A 16 3.24 30.25 18.68
C ILE A 16 3.19 30.20 17.14
N HIS A 17 4.00 29.34 16.52
CA HIS A 17 3.82 28.97 15.12
C HIS A 17 2.61 28.06 15.02
N LYS A 18 1.47 28.63 14.63
CA LYS A 18 0.26 27.87 14.30
C LYS A 18 0.56 27.02 13.05
N GLU A 19 0.59 25.70 13.22
CA GLU A 19 0.48 24.74 12.15
C GLU A 19 -0.78 25.06 11.35
N LYS A 20 -0.61 25.50 10.10
CA LYS A 20 -1.71 25.60 9.14
C LYS A 20 -2.05 24.18 8.69
N LEU A 21 -3.05 23.62 9.34
CA LEU A 21 -3.90 22.56 8.82
C LEU A 21 -4.30 22.92 7.38
N ILE A 22 -3.86 22.12 6.42
CA ILE A 22 -4.21 22.29 5.01
C ILE A 22 -5.65 21.80 4.86
N GLU A 23 -6.58 22.72 5.08
CA GLU A 23 -8.00 22.52 4.91
C GLU A 23 -8.31 22.38 3.41
N GLY A 24 -8.65 21.15 3.01
CA GLY A 24 -9.16 20.86 1.69
C GLY A 24 -10.52 21.52 1.51
N ARG A 25 -10.62 22.42 0.53
CA ARG A 25 -11.83 22.65 -0.29
C ARG A 25 -11.53 23.65 -1.40
N LYS A 26 -11.48 23.16 -2.64
CA LYS A 26 -11.92 23.95 -3.80
C LYS A 26 -12.42 23.01 -4.90
N GLY A 27 -13.72 22.74 -4.89
CA GLY A 27 -14.40 22.24 -6.07
C GLY A 27 -14.81 23.41 -6.94
N LYS A 28 -14.29 23.48 -8.18
CA LYS A 28 -14.94 24.10 -9.35
C LYS A 28 -14.11 23.82 -10.61
N GLY A 29 -14.69 23.15 -11.60
CA GLY A 29 -14.11 23.03 -12.94
C GLY A 29 -14.61 21.79 -13.68
N ASN A 30 -15.34 22.02 -14.78
CA ASN A 30 -15.83 20.98 -15.68
C ASN A 30 -14.68 20.13 -16.26
N GLY A 31 -14.84 18.80 -16.18
CA GLY A 31 -14.60 17.93 -17.32
C GLY A 31 -13.26 17.19 -17.44
N ALA A 32 -12.31 17.34 -16.53
CA ALA A 32 -11.23 16.37 -16.41
C ALA A 32 -11.75 15.17 -15.59
N ILE A 33 -11.74 13.98 -16.18
CA ILE A 33 -12.05 12.75 -15.45
C ILE A 33 -10.87 12.48 -14.52
N ASP A 34 -10.82 13.18 -13.37
CA ASP A 34 -9.81 13.01 -12.32
C ASP A 34 -9.94 11.66 -11.60
N ARG A 35 -10.90 10.82 -12.01
CA ARG A 35 -11.24 9.55 -11.37
C ARG A 35 -11.25 8.42 -12.37
N PHE A 36 -10.55 7.35 -12.06
CA PHE A 36 -10.53 6.16 -12.90
C PHE A 36 -10.79 4.90 -12.09
N LEU A 37 -11.29 3.89 -12.79
CA LEU A 37 -11.51 2.57 -12.23
C LEU A 37 -10.18 1.81 -12.21
N ILE A 38 -9.84 1.26 -11.04
CA ILE A 38 -8.71 0.35 -10.90
C ILE A 38 -9.19 -1.05 -10.57
N THR A 39 -8.41 -2.02 -11.00
CA THR A 39 -8.60 -3.43 -10.69
C THR A 39 -7.39 -3.93 -9.92
N VAL A 40 -7.60 -4.42 -8.70
CA VAL A 40 -6.54 -4.93 -7.84
C VAL A 40 -6.71 -6.43 -7.66
N THR A 41 -5.66 -7.17 -7.97
CA THR A 41 -5.58 -8.61 -7.71
C THR A 41 -4.85 -8.82 -6.39
N VAL A 42 -5.39 -9.67 -5.53
CA VAL A 42 -4.74 -10.09 -4.28
C VAL A 42 -4.40 -11.58 -4.43
N PRO A 43 -3.14 -12.00 -4.24
CA PRO A 43 -2.77 -13.41 -4.27
C PRO A 43 -3.56 -14.22 -3.23
N GLY A 44 -4.13 -15.34 -3.65
CA GLY A 44 -4.93 -16.22 -2.78
C GLY A 44 -6.38 -15.77 -2.53
N SER A 45 -6.79 -14.62 -3.06
CA SER A 45 -8.18 -14.14 -2.99
C SER A 45 -9.10 -14.87 -3.98
N ALA A 46 -10.39 -14.95 -3.66
CA ALA A 46 -11.43 -15.49 -4.53
C ALA A 46 -11.65 -14.71 -5.85
N GLY A 47 -11.07 -13.52 -5.99
CA GLY A 47 -11.15 -12.73 -7.22
C GLY A 47 -10.42 -11.40 -7.16
N LYS A 48 -10.66 -10.55 -8.15
CA LYS A 48 -10.15 -9.16 -8.23
C LYS A 48 -11.08 -8.21 -7.48
N ILE A 49 -10.54 -7.13 -6.95
CA ILE A 49 -11.28 -6.02 -6.34
C ILE A 49 -11.29 -4.86 -7.33
N ARG A 50 -12.43 -4.17 -7.45
CA ARG A 50 -12.59 -3.04 -8.37
C ARG A 50 -13.19 -1.86 -7.63
N PHE A 51 -12.57 -0.69 -7.75
CA PHE A 51 -13.08 0.56 -7.20
C PHE A 51 -12.51 1.76 -7.93
N VAL A 52 -13.17 2.90 -7.75
CA VAL A 52 -12.79 4.16 -8.39
C VAL A 52 -11.87 4.94 -7.46
N VAL A 53 -10.73 5.39 -7.99
CA VAL A 53 -9.75 6.23 -7.29
C VAL A 53 -9.55 7.54 -8.04
N ARG A 54 -9.02 8.55 -7.36
CA ARG A 54 -8.58 9.77 -8.04
C ARG A 54 -7.14 9.61 -8.54
N GLU A 55 -6.82 10.35 -9.59
CA GLU A 55 -5.48 10.38 -10.18
C GLU A 55 -4.42 10.92 -9.23
N LYS A 56 -4.79 11.93 -8.43
CA LYS A 56 -3.91 12.58 -7.44
C LYS A 56 -3.82 11.83 -6.11
N GLU A 57 -4.44 10.65 -6.00
CA GLU A 57 -4.51 9.88 -4.77
C GLU A 57 -3.19 9.13 -4.57
N LEU A 58 -2.60 9.22 -3.38
CA LEU A 58 -1.34 8.54 -3.08
C LEU A 58 -1.52 7.02 -3.05
N VAL A 59 -0.48 6.29 -3.44
CA VAL A 59 -0.48 4.81 -3.43
C VAL A 59 -0.75 4.26 -2.03
N GLU A 60 -0.25 4.87 -0.96
CA GLU A 60 -0.56 4.44 0.42
C GLU A 60 -2.07 4.49 0.75
N VAL A 61 -2.76 5.51 0.24
CA VAL A 61 -4.20 5.70 0.43
C VAL A 61 -4.95 4.66 -0.36
N VAL A 62 -4.51 4.40 -1.60
CA VAL A 62 -5.08 3.35 -2.45
C VAL A 62 -4.93 1.98 -1.79
N ILE A 63 -3.76 1.63 -1.26
CA ILE A 63 -3.55 0.36 -0.51
C ILE A 63 -4.55 0.26 0.65
N SER A 64 -4.68 1.31 1.46
CA SER A 64 -5.63 1.36 2.57
C SER A 64 -7.08 1.17 2.11
N MET A 65 -7.46 1.75 0.96
CA MET A 65 -8.78 1.56 0.35
C MET A 65 -8.98 0.12 -0.14
N VAL A 66 -7.97 -0.52 -0.71
CA VAL A 66 -8.03 -1.94 -1.10
C VAL A 66 -8.29 -2.79 0.14
N LEU A 67 -7.50 -2.62 1.20
CA LEU A 67 -7.61 -3.43 2.43
C LEU A 67 -8.99 -3.28 3.08
N LYS A 68 -9.51 -2.05 3.16
CA LYS A 68 -10.87 -1.80 3.66
C LYS A 68 -11.94 -2.44 2.78
N SER A 69 -11.83 -2.32 1.46
CA SER A 69 -12.80 -2.92 0.53
C SER A 69 -12.75 -4.45 0.60
N TYR A 70 -11.56 -5.02 0.69
CA TYR A 70 -11.31 -6.43 0.84
C TYR A 70 -11.98 -7.01 2.10
N ALA A 71 -11.79 -6.34 3.25
CA ALA A 71 -12.41 -6.73 4.51
C ALA A 71 -13.93 -6.57 4.49
N ARG A 72 -14.45 -5.51 3.85
CA ARG A 72 -15.89 -5.29 3.69
C ARG A 72 -16.56 -6.37 2.83
N GLU A 73 -15.84 -6.91 1.86
CA GLU A 73 -16.31 -8.03 1.04
C GLU A 73 -16.19 -9.39 1.78
N GLY A 74 -15.60 -9.44 2.97
CA GLY A 74 -15.45 -10.67 3.75
C GLY A 74 -14.53 -11.69 3.09
N ARG A 75 -13.54 -11.22 2.32
CA ARG A 75 -12.66 -12.09 1.52
C ARG A 75 -11.62 -12.81 2.37
N LEU A 76 -11.17 -13.95 1.87
CA LEU A 76 -10.06 -14.73 2.41
C LEU A 76 -8.90 -14.78 1.40
N PRO A 77 -7.64 -14.76 1.86
CA PRO A 77 -7.18 -14.74 3.26
C PRO A 77 -7.44 -13.41 3.96
N ILE A 78 -7.56 -13.42 5.29
CA ILE A 78 -7.72 -12.19 6.09
C ILE A 78 -6.45 -11.36 5.96
N LEU A 79 -6.60 -10.14 5.44
CA LEU A 79 -5.52 -9.16 5.35
C LEU A 79 -5.51 -8.27 6.60
N GLY A 80 -4.33 -7.76 6.95
CA GLY A 80 -4.20 -6.73 7.98
C GLY A 80 -4.74 -5.37 7.51
N SER A 81 -4.65 -4.38 8.39
CA SER A 81 -5.07 -3.00 8.12
C SER A 81 -3.93 -2.04 7.83
N ASP A 82 -2.68 -2.41 8.17
CA ASP A 82 -1.51 -1.57 7.96
C ASP A 82 -1.08 -1.59 6.50
N PHE A 83 -0.98 -0.42 5.87
CA PHE A 83 -0.53 -0.29 4.49
C PHE A 83 0.97 -0.58 4.33
N ASN A 84 1.77 -0.40 5.39
CA ASN A 84 3.22 -0.59 5.36
C ASN A 84 3.59 -2.04 5.10
N ASP A 85 2.72 -2.97 5.49
CA ASP A 85 2.85 -4.41 5.27
C ASP A 85 2.62 -4.81 3.82
N PHE A 86 2.26 -3.88 2.92
CA PHE A 86 1.91 -4.20 1.55
C PHE A 86 2.70 -3.38 0.53
N ILE A 87 2.82 -3.95 -0.68
CA ILE A 87 3.36 -3.31 -1.87
C ILE A 87 2.35 -3.46 -2.98
N LEU A 88 2.11 -2.37 -3.71
CA LEU A 88 1.27 -2.37 -4.89
C LEU A 88 2.17 -2.43 -6.14
N TYR A 89 1.93 -3.42 -6.98
CA TYR A 89 2.66 -3.63 -8.24
C TYR A 89 1.79 -3.31 -9.44
N SER A 90 2.40 -2.74 -10.49
CA SER A 90 1.75 -2.64 -11.81
C SER A 90 1.73 -4.02 -12.50
N ALA A 91 0.58 -4.43 -13.03
CA ALA A 91 0.44 -5.71 -13.73
C ALA A 91 0.91 -5.68 -15.20
N HIS A 92 1.17 -4.51 -15.77
CA HIS A 92 1.33 -4.36 -17.22
C HIS A 92 2.73 -4.70 -17.76
N ASP A 93 3.79 -4.61 -16.94
CA ASP A 93 5.16 -4.72 -17.45
C ASP A 93 6.14 -5.50 -16.53
N GLY A 94 5.62 -6.45 -15.75
CA GLY A 94 6.49 -7.42 -15.07
C GLY A 94 7.10 -6.94 -13.74
N SER A 95 6.28 -6.36 -12.86
CA SER A 95 6.54 -6.19 -11.42
C SER A 95 7.32 -4.94 -10.98
N GLU A 96 7.01 -3.76 -11.55
CA GLU A 96 7.41 -2.49 -10.94
C GLU A 96 6.59 -2.22 -9.67
N ALA A 97 7.29 -2.01 -8.54
CA ALA A 97 6.69 -1.65 -7.26
C ALA A 97 6.43 -0.14 -7.24
N LEU A 98 5.19 0.25 -6.94
CA LEU A 98 4.83 1.65 -6.85
C LEU A 98 5.33 2.27 -5.53
N CYS A 99 5.79 3.51 -5.60
CA CYS A 99 6.20 4.26 -4.42
C CYS A 99 4.95 4.69 -3.61
N PRO A 100 4.89 4.44 -2.29
CA PRO A 100 3.73 4.81 -1.46
C PRO A 100 3.37 6.31 -1.50
N TRP A 101 4.39 7.15 -1.69
CA TRP A 101 4.34 8.61 -1.70
C TRP A 101 4.02 9.21 -3.07
N GLU A 102 3.80 8.37 -4.08
CA GLU A 102 3.53 8.78 -5.45
C GLU A 102 2.02 8.77 -5.72
N PRO A 103 1.50 9.68 -6.56
CA PRO A 103 0.14 9.59 -7.07
C PRO A 103 -0.07 8.33 -7.92
N ILE A 104 -1.18 7.61 -7.70
CA ILE A 104 -1.53 6.42 -8.47
C ILE A 104 -1.71 6.71 -9.96
N GLY A 105 -2.04 7.96 -10.31
CA GLY A 105 -2.17 8.44 -11.67
C GLY A 105 -0.86 8.50 -12.47
N CYS A 106 0.29 8.55 -11.79
CA CYS A 106 1.59 8.49 -12.44
C CYS A 106 1.86 7.12 -13.06
N SER A 107 1.15 6.08 -12.59
CA SER A 107 1.18 4.77 -13.22
C SER A 107 0.31 4.72 -14.48
N GLU A 108 0.90 4.25 -15.58
CA GLU A 108 0.16 3.97 -16.82
C GLU A 108 -0.81 2.78 -16.67
N SER A 109 -0.71 2.01 -15.59
CA SER A 109 -1.55 0.83 -15.38
C SER A 109 -2.91 1.16 -14.78
N ARG A 110 -3.88 0.28 -15.08
CA ARG A 110 -5.20 0.21 -14.42
C ARG A 110 -5.42 -1.10 -13.68
N ASN A 111 -4.47 -2.03 -13.82
CA ASN A 111 -4.47 -3.34 -13.19
C ASN A 111 -3.27 -3.43 -12.24
N PHE A 112 -3.54 -3.71 -10.98
CA PHE A 112 -2.52 -3.76 -9.94
C PHE A 112 -2.55 -5.11 -9.21
N LEU A 113 -1.43 -5.45 -8.59
CA LEU A 113 -1.27 -6.62 -7.74
C LEU A 113 -0.86 -6.14 -6.33
N LEU A 114 -1.68 -6.44 -5.33
CA LEU A 114 -1.35 -6.13 -3.94
C LEU A 114 -0.66 -7.33 -3.30
N CYS A 115 0.58 -7.15 -2.87
CA CYS A 115 1.38 -8.19 -2.24
C CYS A 115 1.70 -7.82 -0.80
N LYS A 116 1.63 -8.79 0.11
CA LYS A 116 2.12 -8.62 1.48
C LYS A 116 3.65 -8.70 1.50
N LYS A 117 4.31 -7.71 2.08
CA LYS A 117 5.73 -7.75 2.43
C LYS A 117 5.92 -8.89 3.43
N GLN A 118 6.81 -9.83 3.10
CA GLN A 118 7.16 -10.89 4.03
C GLN A 118 8.10 -10.29 5.07
N GLY A 119 7.55 -9.82 6.19
CA GLY A 119 8.31 -9.68 7.41
C GLY A 119 8.68 -11.06 7.92
N LEU A 120 9.93 -11.27 8.29
CA LEU A 120 10.37 -12.40 9.10
C LEU A 120 9.70 -12.26 10.49
N ALA A 121 8.43 -12.62 10.59
CA ALA A 121 7.73 -12.78 11.85
C ALA A 121 7.13 -14.19 11.83
N GLY A 122 7.79 -15.08 12.57
CA GLY A 122 7.38 -16.46 12.75
C GLY A 122 6.09 -16.62 13.54
N GLU A 123 5.82 -17.87 13.87
CA GLU A 123 4.72 -18.35 14.73
C GLU A 123 3.34 -18.49 14.05
N GLN A 124 3.18 -19.54 13.22
CA GLN A 124 2.06 -20.45 13.48
C GLN A 124 2.65 -21.74 14.05
N ARG A 125 2.60 -21.84 15.39
CA ARG A 125 2.64 -23.10 16.11
C ARG A 125 1.44 -23.93 15.64
N SER A 126 1.73 -25.06 15.03
CA SER A 126 0.84 -26.22 15.08
C SER A 126 1.66 -27.34 15.69
N ASP A 127 1.35 -27.64 16.95
CA ASP A 127 1.90 -28.75 17.72
C ASP A 127 1.64 -30.09 17.01
N MET A 128 2.69 -30.87 16.74
CA MET A 128 2.65 -32.33 16.68
C MET A 128 4.08 -32.89 16.74
N PRO A 129 4.29 -34.09 17.33
CA PRO A 129 5.44 -34.42 18.13
C PRO A 129 6.63 -34.94 17.32
N VAL A 130 7.77 -34.85 18.00
CA VAL A 130 9.07 -35.43 17.63
C VAL A 130 8.95 -36.93 17.36
N ASN A 131 9.38 -37.31 16.16
CA ASN A 131 10.03 -38.58 15.90
C ASN A 131 11.15 -38.38 14.87
N THR A 132 12.32 -38.86 15.27
CA THR A 132 13.64 -38.58 14.72
C THR A 132 13.85 -39.14 13.32
N ARG A 133 14.68 -38.43 12.53
CA ARG A 133 15.66 -38.86 11.50
C ARG A 133 15.43 -38.26 10.11
N GLU A 134 16.34 -37.33 9.77
CA GLU A 134 16.95 -37.09 8.46
C GLU A 134 16.04 -36.95 7.22
N ALA A 135 15.78 -35.71 6.83
CA ALA A 135 15.85 -35.18 5.46
C ALA A 135 15.22 -33.78 5.44
N GLY A 136 16.05 -32.75 5.29
CA GLY A 136 15.61 -31.36 5.18
C GLY A 136 14.74 -31.18 3.94
N ASN A 137 13.41 -31.08 4.14
CA ASN A 137 12.49 -30.75 3.07
C ASN A 137 11.23 -30.08 3.62
N LYS A 138 11.14 -28.75 3.56
CA LYS A 138 9.85 -28.05 3.42
C LYS A 138 10.02 -26.91 2.42
N GLY A 139 9.50 -27.20 1.22
CA GLY A 139 9.80 -26.50 -0.02
C GLY A 139 9.37 -25.04 -0.04
N LYS A 140 10.31 -24.19 -0.46
CA LYS A 140 10.03 -22.89 -1.08
C LYS A 140 9.51 -23.14 -2.50
N VAL A 141 8.29 -23.64 -2.65
CA VAL A 141 7.70 -23.92 -3.96
C VAL A 141 6.79 -22.76 -4.40
N GLY A 142 7.42 -21.75 -4.99
CA GLY A 142 6.98 -21.17 -6.26
C GLY A 142 5.56 -20.61 -6.39
N TRP A 143 5.22 -19.54 -5.66
CA TRP A 143 4.16 -18.60 -6.09
C TRP A 143 4.37 -18.05 -7.51
N LYS A 144 5.63 -17.98 -7.99
CA LYS A 144 5.98 -17.65 -9.38
C LYS A 144 5.52 -18.72 -10.40
N ALA A 145 5.38 -19.99 -9.99
CA ALA A 145 4.98 -21.08 -10.89
C ALA A 145 3.47 -21.06 -11.21
N TRP A 146 2.64 -20.52 -10.31
CA TRP A 146 1.21 -20.42 -10.54
C TRP A 146 0.83 -19.17 -11.37
N LEU A 147 1.48 -18.03 -11.14
CA LEU A 147 1.13 -16.78 -11.84
C LEU A 147 1.36 -16.84 -13.35
N ASN A 148 2.32 -17.63 -13.83
CA ASN A 148 2.60 -17.76 -15.25
C ASN A 148 1.50 -18.52 -16.03
N LYS A 149 0.62 -19.26 -15.33
CA LYS A 149 -0.48 -20.03 -15.96
C LYS A 149 -1.80 -19.26 -16.07
N SER A 150 -1.97 -18.17 -15.31
CA SER A 150 -3.27 -17.48 -15.17
C SER A 150 -3.41 -16.19 -15.99
N LEU A 151 -2.35 -15.71 -16.64
CA LEU A 151 -2.34 -14.41 -17.33
C LEU A 151 -2.26 -14.49 -18.86
N SER A 152 -2.54 -15.66 -19.47
CA SER A 152 -2.76 -15.75 -20.91
C SER A 152 -4.13 -15.15 -21.30
N PHE A 153 -4.22 -13.82 -21.26
CA PHE A 153 -5.27 -13.10 -21.97
C PHE A 153 -5.07 -13.38 -23.47
N ARG A 154 -5.84 -14.34 -24.01
CA ARG A 154 -6.01 -14.47 -25.47
C ARG A 154 -6.65 -13.18 -25.98
N ILE A 155 -5.82 -12.29 -26.48
CA ILE A 155 -6.25 -11.24 -27.39
C ILE A 155 -6.34 -11.95 -28.75
N SER A 156 -7.55 -12.24 -29.21
CA SER A 156 -7.79 -12.62 -30.61
C SER A 156 -7.94 -11.36 -31.44
N PRO A 157 -7.11 -11.12 -32.46
CA PRO A 157 -7.44 -10.12 -33.46
C PRO A 157 -8.60 -10.65 -34.31
N ARG A 158 -9.62 -9.82 -34.53
CA ARG A 158 -10.55 -9.92 -35.66
C ARG A 158 -10.31 -8.74 -36.56
#